data_AF-A0A539DXL7-F1
#
_entry.id   AF-A0A539DXL7-F1
#
_cell.length_a   1.000
_cell.length_b   1.000
_cell.length_c   1.000
_cell.angle_alpha   90.00
_cell.angle_beta   90.00
_cell.angle_gamma   90.00
#
_symmetry.space_group_name_H-M   'P 1'
#
loop_
_entity.id
_entity.type
_entity.pdbx_description
1 polymer ?
#
loop_
_entity_poly.entity_id
_entity_poly.type
_entity_poly.pdbx_seq_one_letter_code
_entity_poly.pdbx_strand_id
1 'polypeptide(L)'
;MKRKPIPFDQLLSTVLPVDRLPLVEQADIRAALGEGEPARIEKVALDVIQKLAQMGHLRALDETREGDERVLRYRDLHSANTISLRLPAAATSDGVFRLPLPLRDWKGVTSLDVPDILRQIVQASRSVLGCDLAYFVPVREAPGVEGTLDPECLAEPYDPYLIREWVVGRNHLVHVPEISPAARASGRIPPGMSSLALVPLGDGQSPVQGVLQAWSARPRFF
;
A
#
# COMPACT_ATOMS: atom_id res chain seq x y z
N MET A 1 -30.44 -8.17 -14.68
CA MET A 1 -31.02 -6.96 -14.05
C MET A 1 -30.27 -5.74 -14.56
N LYS A 2 -30.96 -4.64 -14.91
CA LYS A 2 -30.33 -3.41 -15.41
C LYS A 2 -29.59 -2.72 -14.26
N ARG A 3 -28.28 -2.52 -14.39
CA ARG A 3 -27.46 -1.75 -13.44
C ARG A 3 -27.79 -0.27 -13.63
N LYS A 4 -28.32 0.40 -12.61
CA LYS A 4 -28.54 1.85 -12.62
C LYS A 4 -27.43 2.53 -11.81
N PRO A 5 -26.72 3.52 -12.37
CA PRO A 5 -25.81 4.33 -11.57
C PRO A 5 -26.61 5.09 -10.51
N ILE A 6 -26.12 5.09 -9.28
CA ILE A 6 -26.68 5.86 -8.18
C ILE A 6 -25.62 6.84 -7.66
N PRO A 7 -26.01 8.07 -7.30
CA PRO A 7 -25.09 9.03 -6.71
C PRO A 7 -24.76 8.68 -5.23
N PHE A 8 -23.68 9.26 -4.69
CA PHE A 8 -23.14 8.91 -3.37
C PHE A 8 -24.05 9.29 -2.20
N ASP A 9 -24.86 10.33 -2.35
CA ASP A 9 -25.91 10.70 -1.40
C ASP A 9 -27.01 9.63 -1.30
N GLN A 10 -27.43 9.05 -2.43
CA GLN A 10 -28.36 7.91 -2.45
C GLN A 10 -27.73 6.63 -1.90
N LEU A 11 -26.44 6.43 -2.16
CA LEU A 11 -25.69 5.32 -1.61
C LEU A 11 -25.69 5.37 -0.06
N LEU A 12 -25.37 6.53 0.52
CA LEU A 12 -25.34 6.73 1.97
C LEU A 12 -26.73 6.67 2.61
N SER A 13 -27.75 7.25 1.98
CA SER A 13 -29.08 7.35 2.58
C SER A 13 -29.94 6.09 2.45
N THR A 14 -29.72 5.29 1.39
CA THR A 14 -30.67 4.23 1.01
C THR A 14 -30.05 2.84 0.91
N VAL A 15 -28.78 2.75 0.52
CA VAL A 15 -28.16 1.46 0.16
C VAL A 15 -27.24 0.94 1.26
N LEU A 16 -26.46 1.81 1.88
CA LEU A 16 -25.52 1.43 2.93
C LEU A 16 -26.24 1.27 4.28
N PRO A 17 -25.89 0.25 5.09
CA PRO A 17 -26.44 0.06 6.43
C PRO A 17 -25.80 1.02 7.43
N VAL A 18 -26.04 2.32 7.26
CA VAL A 18 -25.47 3.40 8.07
C VAL A 18 -25.91 3.33 9.53
N ASP A 19 -27.08 2.76 9.79
CA ASP A 19 -27.63 2.50 11.13
C ASP A 19 -26.72 1.62 11.99
N ARG A 20 -25.84 0.83 11.37
CA ARG A 20 -24.88 -0.05 12.05
C ARG A 20 -23.58 0.63 12.47
N LEU A 21 -23.35 1.85 12.01
CA LEU A 21 -22.17 2.63 12.40
C LEU A 21 -22.34 3.26 13.78
N PRO A 22 -21.22 3.60 14.46
CA PRO A 22 -21.27 4.40 15.69
C PRO A 22 -22.00 5.73 15.49
N LEU A 23 -22.68 6.22 16.53
CA LEU A 23 -23.49 7.45 16.48
C LEU A 23 -22.72 8.69 15.99
N VAL A 24 -21.44 8.77 16.32
CA VAL A 24 -20.56 9.86 15.87
C VAL A 24 -20.48 9.88 14.35
N GLU A 25 -20.26 8.73 13.73
CA GLU A 25 -20.15 8.62 12.28
C GLU A 25 -21.48 8.85 11.58
N GLN A 26 -22.58 8.39 12.19
CA GLN A 26 -23.92 8.70 11.70
C GLN A 26 -24.20 10.20 11.71
N ALA A 27 -23.68 10.95 12.68
CA ALA A 27 -23.79 12.40 12.74
C ALA A 27 -22.95 13.06 11.64
N ASP A 28 -21.73 12.58 11.41
CA ASP A 28 -20.86 13.07 10.33
C ASP A 28 -21.48 12.88 8.93
N ILE A 29 -22.10 11.73 8.70
CA ILE A 29 -22.83 11.44 7.45
C ILE A 29 -24.01 12.41 7.28
N ARG A 30 -24.80 12.62 8.34
CA ARG A 30 -25.92 13.57 8.31
C ARG A 30 -25.46 15.00 8.05
N ALA A 31 -24.34 15.42 8.64
CA ALA A 31 -23.76 16.74 8.39
C ALA A 31 -23.32 16.88 6.93
N ALA A 32 -22.61 15.88 6.39
CA ALA A 32 -22.17 15.90 4.99
C ALA A 32 -23.35 15.93 3.99
N LEU A 33 -24.41 15.17 4.26
CA LEU A 33 -25.62 15.19 3.45
C LEU A 33 -26.39 16.52 3.56
N GLY A 34 -26.38 17.16 4.73
CA GLY A 34 -27.02 18.46 4.95
C GLY A 34 -26.32 19.62 4.25
N GLU A 35 -24.99 19.56 4.12
CA GLU A 35 -24.20 20.58 3.40
C GLU A 35 -24.33 20.47 1.88
N GLY A 36 -24.55 19.27 1.35
CA GLY A 36 -24.79 19.04 -0.08
C GLY A 36 -23.55 19.16 -0.98
N GLU A 37 -22.34 19.26 -0.41
CA GLU A 37 -21.10 19.34 -1.19
C GLU A 37 -20.72 17.97 -1.78
N PRO A 38 -20.69 17.80 -3.12
CA PRO A 38 -20.49 16.49 -3.73
C PRO A 38 -19.18 15.80 -3.36
N ALA A 39 -18.08 16.57 -3.31
CA ALA A 39 -16.74 16.03 -2.99
C ALA A 39 -16.66 15.54 -1.53
N ARG A 40 -17.32 16.25 -0.60
CA ARG A 40 -17.40 15.85 0.81
C ARG A 40 -18.26 14.59 0.97
N ILE A 41 -19.40 14.53 0.29
CA ILE A 41 -20.31 13.37 0.30
C ILE A 41 -19.60 12.12 -0.24
N GLU A 42 -18.87 12.26 -1.36
CA GLU A 42 -18.07 11.17 -1.94
C GLU A 42 -17.02 10.66 -0.94
N LYS A 43 -16.23 11.57 -0.36
CA LYS A 43 -15.20 11.21 0.63
C LYS A 43 -15.81 10.45 1.82
N VAL A 44 -16.89 10.98 2.39
CA VAL A 44 -17.58 10.35 3.51
C VAL A 44 -18.16 8.99 3.13
N ALA A 45 -18.71 8.85 1.92
CA ALA A 45 -19.23 7.57 1.45
C ALA A 45 -18.15 6.49 1.34
N LEU A 46 -16.97 6.85 0.80
CA LEU A 46 -15.85 5.93 0.69
C LEU A 46 -15.31 5.50 2.07
N ASP A 47 -15.19 6.45 3.01
CA ASP A 47 -14.76 6.17 4.39
C ASP A 47 -15.76 5.23 5.10
N VAL A 48 -17.06 5.50 4.97
CA VAL A 48 -18.14 4.66 5.54
C VAL A 48 -18.08 3.23 5.03
N ILE A 49 -17.86 3.04 3.74
CA ILE A 49 -17.75 1.70 3.14
C ILE A 49 -16.56 0.94 3.71
N GLN A 50 -15.41 1.61 3.89
CA GLN A 50 -14.23 1.01 4.51
C GLN A 50 -14.51 0.60 5.96
N LYS A 51 -15.14 1.47 6.74
CA LYS A 51 -15.47 1.18 8.14
C LYS A 51 -16.47 0.04 8.28
N LEU A 52 -17.53 0.03 7.47
CA LEU A 52 -18.48 -1.07 7.44
C LEU A 52 -17.83 -2.39 7.03
N ALA A 53 -16.82 -2.36 6.14
CA ALA A 53 -16.05 -3.55 5.80
C ALA A 53 -15.14 -4.01 6.95
N GLN A 54 -14.47 -3.09 7.64
CA GLN A 54 -13.64 -3.38 8.82
C GLN A 54 -14.46 -3.96 9.98
N MET A 55 -15.67 -3.44 10.20
CA MET A 55 -16.62 -3.96 11.19
C MET A 55 -17.28 -5.28 10.76
N GLY A 56 -17.01 -5.77 9.56
CA GLY A 56 -17.55 -7.03 9.04
C GLY A 56 -19.02 -6.97 8.61
N HIS A 57 -19.59 -5.78 8.41
CA HIS A 57 -20.93 -5.62 7.85
C HIS A 57 -20.93 -5.78 6.31
N LEU A 58 -19.84 -5.36 5.67
CA LEU A 58 -19.59 -5.55 4.24
C LEU A 58 -18.43 -6.52 4.03
N ARG A 59 -18.52 -7.36 3.01
CA ARG A 59 -17.42 -8.22 2.54
C ARG A 59 -16.98 -7.78 1.16
N ALA A 60 -15.71 -7.45 0.99
CA ALA A 60 -15.13 -7.22 -0.33
C ALA A 60 -15.12 -8.54 -1.12
N LEU A 61 -15.67 -8.53 -2.34
CA LEU A 61 -15.75 -9.72 -3.19
C LEU A 61 -14.51 -9.82 -4.08
N ASP A 62 -14.34 -8.90 -5.02
CA ASP A 62 -13.20 -8.81 -5.93
C ASP A 62 -13.09 -7.38 -6.48
N GLU A 63 -11.86 -6.96 -6.77
CA GLU A 63 -11.58 -5.77 -7.58
C GLU A 63 -11.39 -6.20 -9.04
N THR A 64 -12.13 -5.58 -9.97
CA THR A 64 -11.94 -5.78 -11.40
C THR A 64 -11.52 -4.48 -12.05
N ARG A 65 -10.48 -4.51 -12.88
CA ARG A 65 -10.14 -3.40 -13.77
C ARG A 65 -10.90 -3.56 -15.07
N GLU A 66 -11.65 -2.53 -15.46
CA GLU A 66 -12.41 -2.48 -16.70
C GLU A 66 -11.92 -1.23 -17.47
N GLY A 67 -10.86 -1.38 -18.26
CA GLY A 67 -10.18 -0.26 -18.91
C GLY A 67 -9.57 0.72 -17.90
N ASP A 68 -9.95 1.98 -17.99
CA ASP A 68 -9.52 3.06 -17.09
C ASP A 68 -10.40 3.18 -15.84
N GLU A 69 -11.24 2.19 -15.54
CA GLU A 69 -12.08 2.17 -14.34
C GLU A 69 -11.67 1.03 -13.40
N ARG A 70 -11.67 1.34 -12.10
CA ARG A 70 -11.54 0.36 -11.02
C ARG A 70 -12.93 0.07 -10.48
N VAL A 71 -13.37 -1.18 -10.60
CA VAL A 71 -14.66 -1.64 -10.10
C VAL A 71 -14.45 -2.40 -8.80
N LEU A 72 -14.82 -1.79 -7.67
CA LEU A 72 -14.82 -2.43 -6.35
C LEU A 72 -16.20 -3.02 -6.07
N ARG A 73 -16.24 -4.29 -5.65
CA ARG A 73 -17.50 -4.97 -5.30
C ARG A 73 -17.52 -5.34 -3.83
N TYR A 74 -18.59 -4.92 -3.15
CA TYR A 74 -18.87 -5.25 -1.76
C TYR A 74 -20.18 -6.02 -1.66
N ARG A 75 -20.25 -6.98 -0.75
CA ARG A 75 -21.47 -7.71 -0.42
C ARG A 75 -21.86 -7.38 1.01
N ASP A 76 -23.05 -6.84 1.22
CA ASP A 76 -23.62 -6.75 2.56
C ASP A 76 -23.95 -8.15 3.06
N LEU A 77 -23.39 -8.51 4.20
CA LEU A 77 -23.56 -9.85 4.77
C LEU A 77 -24.96 -10.10 5.33
N HIS A 78 -25.73 -9.05 5.61
CA HIS A 78 -27.08 -9.19 6.18
C HIS A 78 -28.16 -9.20 5.11
N SER A 79 -28.10 -8.28 4.14
CA SER A 79 -29.08 -8.21 3.05
C SER A 79 -28.72 -9.08 1.85
N ALA A 80 -27.49 -9.62 1.80
CA ALA A 80 -26.90 -10.27 0.63
C ALA A 80 -26.81 -9.38 -0.63
N ASN A 81 -27.09 -8.08 -0.51
CA ASN A 81 -27.00 -7.13 -1.61
C ASN A 81 -25.54 -6.92 -2.03
N THR A 82 -25.33 -6.74 -3.33
CA THR A 82 -24.00 -6.44 -3.88
C THR A 82 -23.94 -4.98 -4.33
N ILE A 83 -23.00 -4.24 -3.76
CA ILE A 83 -22.70 -2.84 -4.05
C ILE A 83 -21.48 -2.84 -4.98
N SER A 84 -21.59 -2.17 -6.12
CA SER A 84 -20.47 -2.01 -7.07
C SER A 84 -20.12 -0.53 -7.19
N LEU A 85 -18.91 -0.16 -6.82
CA LEU A 85 -18.37 1.17 -6.98
C LEU A 85 -17.50 1.19 -8.24
N ARG A 86 -17.79 2.12 -9.14
CA ARG A 86 -16.92 2.43 -10.27
C ARG A 86 -16.15 3.68 -9.90
N LEU A 87 -14.85 3.52 -9.71
CA LEU A 87 -13.95 4.62 -9.44
C LEU A 87 -13.12 4.85 -10.70
N PRO A 88 -12.83 6.10 -11.07
CA PRO A 88 -11.80 6.34 -12.08
C PRO A 88 -10.52 5.64 -11.61
N ALA A 89 -9.84 4.92 -12.50
CA ALA A 89 -8.47 4.52 -12.22
C ALA A 89 -7.73 5.81 -11.91
N ALA A 90 -7.28 5.95 -10.65
CA ALA A 90 -6.63 7.17 -10.21
C ALA A 90 -5.59 7.54 -11.27
N ALA A 91 -5.67 8.78 -11.78
CA ALA A 91 -4.59 9.34 -12.57
C ALA A 91 -3.34 9.14 -11.72
N THR A 92 -2.45 8.28 -12.18
CA THR A 92 -1.15 8.05 -11.58
C THR A 92 -0.47 9.40 -11.53
N SER A 93 -0.55 10.08 -10.38
CA SER A 93 0.42 11.10 -10.04
C SER A 93 1.76 10.37 -9.94
N ASP A 94 2.63 10.62 -10.91
CA ASP A 94 4.05 10.31 -10.88
C ASP A 94 4.43 8.85 -10.58
N GLY A 95 3.96 7.90 -11.41
CA GLY A 95 4.60 6.58 -11.51
C GLY A 95 4.53 5.68 -10.27
N VAL A 96 3.75 6.02 -9.24
CA VAL A 96 3.56 5.18 -8.05
C VAL A 96 2.42 4.19 -8.30
N PHE A 97 2.77 2.92 -8.45
CA PHE A 97 1.81 1.81 -8.49
C PHE A 97 1.45 1.38 -7.06
N ARG A 98 0.19 1.59 -6.65
CA ARG A 98 -0.37 0.87 -5.50
C ARG A 98 -0.80 -0.53 -5.96
N LEU A 99 0.07 -1.52 -5.79
CA LEU A 99 -0.26 -2.93 -5.94
C LEU A 99 -1.14 -3.38 -4.75
N PRO A 100 -2.40 -3.81 -4.96
CA PRO A 100 -3.11 -4.51 -3.90
C PRO A 100 -2.42 -5.87 -3.68
N LEU A 101 -1.74 -6.01 -2.55
CA LEU A 101 -1.29 -7.32 -2.09
C LEU A 101 -2.55 -8.20 -1.91
N PRO A 102 -2.58 -9.43 -2.45
CA PRO A 102 -3.66 -10.37 -2.20
C PRO A 102 -3.52 -10.92 -0.78
N LEU A 103 -3.78 -10.09 0.23
CA LEU A 103 -4.00 -10.57 1.60
C LEU A 103 -5.51 -10.84 1.75
N ARG A 104 -5.97 -11.89 1.04
CA ARG A 104 -7.28 -12.50 1.28
C ARG A 104 -7.18 -13.38 2.52
N ASP A 105 -8.03 -13.10 3.51
CA ASP A 105 -8.46 -14.00 4.59
C ASP A 105 -7.37 -14.76 5.38
N TRP A 106 -6.41 -14.06 6.03
CA TRP A 106 -5.65 -14.71 7.14
C TRP A 106 -6.46 -14.64 8.44
N LYS A 107 -7.44 -15.53 8.59
CA LYS A 107 -8.02 -15.88 9.91
C LYS A 107 -7.10 -16.87 10.63
N GLY A 108 -5.88 -16.46 10.88
CA GLY A 108 -4.96 -17.12 11.79
C GLY A 108 -4.51 -16.10 12.82
N VAL A 109 -4.98 -16.25 14.06
CA VAL A 109 -4.23 -15.66 15.18
C VAL A 109 -2.95 -16.46 15.26
N THR A 110 -1.95 -16.01 14.52
CA THR A 110 -0.56 -16.36 14.75
C THR A 110 0.11 -15.04 15.04
N SER A 111 0.56 -14.87 16.28
CA SER A 111 1.63 -13.94 16.61
C SER A 111 2.81 -14.30 15.72
N LEU A 112 2.83 -13.78 14.49
CA LEU A 112 4.01 -13.80 13.66
C LEU A 112 4.88 -12.71 14.22
N ASP A 113 6.00 -13.10 14.81
CA ASP A 113 7.01 -12.16 15.23
C ASP A 113 7.38 -11.29 14.02
N VAL A 114 7.69 -10.01 14.26
CA VAL A 114 8.09 -9.02 13.23
C VAL A 114 9.04 -9.59 12.15
N PRO A 115 10.02 -10.47 12.47
CA PRO A 115 10.88 -11.09 11.46
C PRO A 115 10.16 -11.91 10.38
N ASP A 116 9.06 -12.59 10.73
CA ASP A 116 8.35 -13.46 9.78
C ASP A 116 7.49 -12.66 8.80
N ILE A 117 6.87 -11.56 9.25
CA ILE A 117 6.15 -10.62 8.39
C ILE A 117 7.12 -10.01 7.37
N LEU A 118 8.30 -9.57 7.83
CA LEU A 118 9.32 -8.99 6.95
C LEU A 118 9.83 -10.01 5.94
N ARG A 119 10.09 -11.26 6.37
CA ARG A 119 10.46 -12.35 5.47
C ARG A 119 9.40 -12.58 4.39
N GLN A 120 8.14 -12.58 4.77
CA GLN A 120 7.03 -12.78 3.84
C GLN A 120 6.90 -11.61 2.85
N ILE A 121 7.06 -10.37 3.30
CA ILE A 121 7.08 -9.18 2.43
C ILE A 121 8.22 -9.27 1.41
N VAL A 122 9.43 -9.62 1.85
CA VAL A 122 10.60 -9.76 0.96
C VAL A 122 10.37 -10.88 -0.07
N GLN A 123 9.85 -12.04 0.35
CA GLN A 123 9.55 -13.15 -0.55
C GLN A 123 8.45 -12.81 -1.56
N ALA A 124 7.36 -12.19 -1.09
CA ALA A 124 6.27 -11.73 -1.94
C ALA A 124 6.76 -10.69 -2.95
N SER A 125 7.62 -9.76 -2.52
CA SER A 125 8.19 -8.74 -3.39
C SER A 125 8.99 -9.34 -4.55
N ARG A 126 9.79 -10.39 -4.29
CA ARG A 126 10.51 -11.11 -5.37
C ARG A 126 9.56 -11.75 -6.37
N SER A 127 8.53 -12.41 -5.88
CA SER A 127 7.54 -13.09 -6.73
C SER A 127 6.70 -12.12 -7.55
N VAL A 128 6.21 -11.04 -6.92
CA VAL A 128 5.32 -10.06 -7.56
C VAL A 128 6.08 -9.12 -8.49
N LEU A 129 7.23 -8.61 -8.06
CA LEU A 129 8.03 -7.69 -8.88
C LEU A 129 8.87 -8.44 -9.92
N GLY A 130 9.01 -9.76 -9.82
CA GLY A 130 9.84 -10.57 -10.71
C GLY A 130 11.33 -10.20 -10.62
N CYS A 131 11.77 -9.67 -9.48
CA CYS A 131 13.14 -9.23 -9.26
C CYS A 131 14.04 -10.39 -8.80
N ASP A 132 15.33 -10.28 -9.11
CA ASP A 132 16.30 -11.33 -8.84
C ASP A 132 16.61 -11.44 -7.34
N LEU A 133 16.73 -10.29 -6.67
CA LEU A 133 16.96 -10.20 -5.22
C LEU A 133 16.08 -9.12 -4.59
N ALA A 134 15.67 -9.34 -3.34
CA ALA A 134 15.05 -8.31 -2.53
C ALA A 134 15.53 -8.39 -1.08
N TYR A 135 15.63 -7.23 -0.44
CA TYR A 135 16.08 -7.07 0.95
C TYR A 135 15.22 -6.05 1.68
N PHE A 136 15.09 -6.20 2.98
CA PHE A 136 14.54 -5.18 3.86
C PHE A 136 15.64 -4.61 4.73
N VAL A 137 15.72 -3.28 4.85
CA VAL A 137 16.66 -2.57 5.71
C VAL A 137 15.86 -1.72 6.70
N PRO A 138 15.88 -2.01 8.02
CA PRO A 138 15.15 -1.23 8.99
C PRO A 138 15.80 0.16 9.19
N VAL A 139 14.99 1.19 9.46
CA VAL A 139 15.48 2.56 9.70
C VAL A 139 16.27 2.68 11.00
N ARG A 140 16.04 1.82 11.99
CA ARG A 140 16.89 1.77 13.22
C ARG A 140 18.33 1.33 12.93
N GLU A 141 18.57 0.66 11.81
CA GLU A 141 19.90 0.31 11.30
C GLU A 141 20.40 1.31 10.25
N ALA A 142 19.61 2.33 9.91
CA ALA A 142 20.10 3.44 9.10
C ALA A 142 20.98 4.33 10.01
N PRO A 143 22.26 4.55 9.66
CA PRO A 143 23.21 5.20 10.57
C PRO A 143 22.75 6.60 10.97
N GLY A 144 22.47 6.80 12.27
CA GLY A 144 22.18 8.10 12.87
C GLY A 144 21.02 8.20 13.86
N VAL A 145 20.33 7.11 14.22
CA VAL A 145 19.32 7.12 15.31
C VAL A 145 19.82 6.23 16.44
N GLU A 146 20.09 6.82 17.60
CA GLU A 146 20.56 6.14 18.80
C GLU A 146 19.70 4.91 19.14
N GLY A 147 20.33 3.74 19.04
CA GLY A 147 19.78 2.44 19.39
C GLY A 147 20.86 1.40 19.14
N THR A 148 21.48 0.92 20.21
CA THR A 148 22.60 -0.02 20.21
C THR A 148 22.24 -1.30 19.44
N LEU A 149 22.94 -1.56 18.34
CA LEU A 149 22.87 -2.81 17.59
C LEU A 149 24.27 -3.42 17.44
N ASP A 150 24.25 -4.73 17.34
CA ASP A 150 25.37 -5.66 17.36
C ASP A 150 26.45 -5.33 16.30
N PRO A 151 27.73 -5.19 16.69
CA PRO A 151 28.83 -4.93 15.76
C PRO A 151 29.03 -6.01 14.71
N GLU A 152 28.55 -7.24 14.92
CA GLU A 152 28.68 -8.34 13.94
C GLU A 152 27.68 -8.23 12.78
N CYS A 153 26.68 -7.35 12.86
CA CYS A 153 25.77 -7.03 11.75
C CYS A 153 26.25 -5.86 10.88
N LEU A 154 27.46 -5.32 11.14
CA LEU A 154 28.04 -4.13 10.49
C LEU A 154 29.15 -4.45 9.48
N ALA A 155 28.94 -5.42 8.59
CA ALA A 155 29.80 -5.56 7.42
C ALA A 155 29.33 -4.66 6.27
N GLU A 156 30.22 -3.75 5.85
CA GLU A 156 30.17 -2.78 4.74
C GLU A 156 29.62 -3.32 3.39
N PRO A 157 29.29 -2.48 2.37
CA PRO A 157 28.58 -1.18 2.39
C PRO A 157 27.53 -1.04 1.23
N TYR A 158 26.47 -0.22 1.38
CA TYR A 158 25.91 0.57 0.25
C TYR A 158 25.21 1.86 0.69
N ASP A 159 25.26 2.88 -0.18
CA ASP A 159 25.19 4.31 0.12
C ASP A 159 24.15 4.69 1.18
N PRO A 160 24.57 4.78 2.46
CA PRO A 160 23.67 5.14 3.55
C PRO A 160 23.09 6.54 3.34
N TYR A 161 23.77 7.41 2.57
CA TYR A 161 23.30 8.74 2.26
C TYR A 161 22.03 8.71 1.40
N LEU A 162 21.97 7.84 0.38
CA LEU A 162 20.81 7.77 -0.50
C LEU A 162 19.58 7.20 0.22
N ILE A 163 19.76 6.14 1.01
CA ILE A 163 18.69 5.60 1.87
C ILE A 163 18.25 6.65 2.89
N ARG A 164 19.18 7.29 3.58
CA ARG A 164 18.89 8.24 4.66
C ARG A 164 18.25 9.53 4.16
N GLU A 165 18.84 10.19 3.16
CA GLU A 165 18.40 11.51 2.73
C GLU A 165 17.20 11.44 1.78
N TRP A 166 17.22 10.51 0.82
CA TRP A 166 16.22 10.48 -0.23
C TRP A 166 15.05 9.59 0.14
N VAL A 167 15.33 8.38 0.61
CA VAL A 167 14.26 7.40 0.86
C VAL A 167 13.60 7.63 2.23
N VAL A 168 14.39 7.82 3.29
CA VAL A 168 13.87 8.02 4.65
C VAL A 168 13.54 9.48 4.91
N GLY A 169 14.50 10.39 4.68
CA GLY A 169 14.37 11.81 4.99
C GLY A 169 13.37 12.56 4.13
N ARG A 170 13.21 12.14 2.86
CA ARG A 170 12.27 12.76 1.90
C ARG A 170 11.11 11.85 1.50
N ASN A 171 11.04 10.64 2.04
CA ASN A 171 10.00 9.66 1.72
C ASN A 171 9.84 9.40 0.20
N HIS A 172 10.95 9.43 -0.56
CA HIS A 172 10.92 9.21 -2.00
C HIS A 172 11.13 7.75 -2.37
N LEU A 173 10.43 7.32 -3.41
CA LEU A 173 10.81 6.14 -4.17
C LEU A 173 12.05 6.49 -5.02
N VAL A 174 13.11 5.69 -4.91
CA VAL A 174 14.30 5.87 -5.73
C VAL A 174 14.41 4.72 -6.72
N HIS A 175 14.52 5.06 -8.00
CA HIS A 175 14.73 4.12 -9.09
C HIS A 175 16.07 4.40 -9.77
N VAL A 176 16.92 3.37 -9.82
CA VAL A 176 18.17 3.37 -10.59
C VAL A 176 17.99 2.42 -11.77
N PRO A 177 17.60 2.94 -12.95
CA PRO A 177 17.30 2.11 -14.11
C PRO A 177 18.53 1.37 -14.60
N GLU A 178 19.71 1.97 -14.51
CA GLU A 178 20.93 1.34 -14.98
C GLU A 178 22.10 1.71 -14.07
N ILE A 179 22.69 0.69 -13.47
CA ILE A 179 23.84 0.82 -12.60
C ILE A 179 25.10 0.91 -13.46
N SER A 180 25.89 1.96 -13.23
CA SER A 180 27.10 2.19 -14.01
C SER A 180 28.12 1.04 -13.84
N PRO A 181 28.91 0.72 -14.88
CA PRO A 181 29.96 -0.29 -14.80
C PRO A 181 30.97 -0.02 -13.65
N ALA A 182 31.30 1.25 -13.41
CA ALA A 182 32.18 1.66 -12.32
C ALA A 182 31.58 1.34 -10.94
N ALA A 183 30.26 1.55 -10.77
CA ALA A 183 29.58 1.19 -9.54
C ALA A 183 29.50 -0.34 -9.36
N ARG A 184 29.29 -1.12 -10.43
CA ARG A 184 29.34 -2.59 -10.38
C ARG A 184 30.72 -3.14 -10.02
N ALA A 185 31.78 -2.50 -10.53
CA ALA A 185 33.17 -2.87 -10.25
C ALA A 185 33.62 -2.56 -8.82
N SER A 186 32.83 -1.78 -8.06
CA SER A 186 33.18 -1.41 -6.68
C SER A 186 33.11 -2.58 -5.68
N GLY A 187 32.51 -3.71 -6.06
CA GLY A 187 32.24 -4.85 -5.17
C GLY A 187 31.10 -4.61 -4.17
N ARG A 188 30.49 -3.42 -4.19
CA ARG A 188 29.44 -3.01 -3.25
C ARG A 188 28.03 -3.39 -3.72
N ILE A 189 27.89 -3.74 -4.99
CA ILE A 189 26.62 -4.13 -5.62
C ILE A 189 26.57 -5.65 -5.68
N PRO A 190 25.42 -6.29 -5.36
CA PRO A 190 25.32 -7.73 -5.51
C PRO A 190 25.75 -8.16 -6.92
N PRO A 191 26.60 -9.19 -7.04
CA PRO A 191 27.21 -9.54 -8.31
C PRO A 191 26.15 -9.86 -9.35
N GLY A 192 26.34 -9.31 -10.56
CA GLY A 192 25.42 -9.50 -11.67
C GLY A 192 24.19 -8.58 -11.70
N MET A 193 23.99 -7.70 -10.69
CA MET A 193 22.88 -6.76 -10.70
C MET A 193 23.15 -5.52 -11.57
N SER A 194 22.13 -5.07 -12.30
CA SER A 194 22.19 -3.97 -13.27
C SER A 194 21.14 -2.88 -13.04
N SER A 195 20.10 -3.12 -12.23
CA SER A 195 19.10 -2.12 -11.84
C SER A 195 18.66 -2.29 -10.38
N LEU A 196 18.14 -1.21 -9.79
CA LEU A 196 17.71 -1.15 -8.39
C LEU A 196 16.47 -0.28 -8.22
N ALA A 197 15.53 -0.71 -7.38
CA ALA A 197 14.44 0.11 -6.86
C ALA A 197 14.46 0.09 -5.32
N LEU A 198 14.23 1.25 -4.73
CA LEU A 198 14.17 1.48 -3.28
C LEU A 198 12.82 2.09 -2.92
N VAL A 199 12.10 1.46 -2.01
CA VAL A 199 10.76 1.90 -1.59
C VAL A 199 10.74 2.07 -0.07
N PRO A 200 10.36 3.25 0.45
CA PRO A 200 10.16 3.43 1.89
C PRO A 200 8.94 2.61 2.35
N LEU A 201 9.09 1.93 3.47
CA LEU A 201 8.02 1.19 4.14
C LEU A 201 7.60 1.95 5.39
N GLY A 202 6.36 2.42 5.39
CA GLY A 202 5.71 3.07 6.52
C GLY A 202 4.23 3.29 6.21
N ASP A 203 3.41 3.45 7.24
CA ASP A 203 2.10 4.07 7.06
C ASP A 203 2.32 5.58 6.93
N GLY A 204 1.68 6.28 5.99
CA GLY A 204 1.96 7.70 5.71
C GLY A 204 1.64 8.68 6.86
N GLN A 205 1.37 8.19 8.07
CA GLN A 205 1.17 8.95 9.30
C GLN A 205 2.29 8.72 10.33
N SER A 206 3.11 7.68 10.13
CA SER A 206 4.22 7.26 10.98
C SER A 206 5.56 7.44 10.25
N PRO A 207 6.67 7.62 10.99
CA PRO A 207 7.99 7.66 10.38
C PRO A 207 8.28 6.37 9.61
N VAL A 208 9.03 6.49 8.51
CA VAL A 208 9.48 5.36 7.69
C VAL A 208 10.16 4.34 8.61
N GLN A 209 9.67 3.10 8.59
CA GLN A 209 10.15 2.02 9.44
C GLN A 209 11.31 1.25 8.82
N GLY A 210 11.39 1.23 7.49
CA GLY A 210 12.46 0.59 6.74
C GLY A 210 12.41 0.91 5.26
N VAL A 211 13.34 0.34 4.52
CA VAL A 211 13.41 0.43 3.07
C VAL A 211 13.41 -0.97 2.49
N LEU A 212 12.50 -1.21 1.55
CA LEU A 212 12.55 -2.40 0.70
C LEU A 212 13.43 -2.10 -0.50
N GLN A 213 14.45 -2.94 -0.70
CA GLN A 213 15.33 -2.90 -1.86
C GLN A 213 14.98 -4.05 -2.79
N ALA A 214 14.82 -3.76 -4.08
CA ALA A 214 14.64 -4.75 -5.13
C ALA A 214 15.73 -4.59 -6.19
N TRP A 215 16.38 -5.70 -6.56
CA TRP A 215 17.48 -5.73 -7.51
C TRP A 215 17.14 -6.60 -8.72
N SER A 216 17.62 -6.21 -9.90
CA SER A 216 17.60 -7.10 -11.06
C SER A 216 18.91 -7.10 -11.82
N ALA A 217 19.24 -8.25 -12.39
CA ALA A 217 20.34 -8.42 -13.33
C ALA A 217 20.08 -7.75 -14.68
N ARG A 218 18.81 -7.48 -15.01
CA ARG A 218 18.40 -6.81 -16.24
C ARG A 218 18.50 -5.29 -16.07
N PRO A 219 19.18 -4.57 -16.97
CA PRO A 219 19.12 -3.11 -16.97
C PRO A 219 17.69 -2.64 -17.30
N ARG A 220 17.29 -1.52 -16.71
CA ARG A 220 15.98 -0.84 -16.89
C ARG A 220 14.79 -1.74 -16.59
N PHE A 221 14.93 -2.60 -15.60
CA PHE A 221 13.92 -3.60 -15.26
C PHE A 221 12.71 -3.04 -14.50
N PHE A 222 12.96 -2.10 -13.58
CA PHE A 222 11.94 -1.52 -12.71
C PHE A 222 11.25 -0.32 -13.34
#